data_AF-A0A838RFL5-F1
#
_entry.id   AF-A0A838RFL5-F1
#
_cell.length_a   1.000
_cell.length_b   1.000
_cell.length_c   1.000
_cell.angle_alpha   90.00
_cell.angle_beta   90.00
_cell.angle_gamma   90.00
#
_symmetry.space_group_name_H-M   'P 1'
#
loop_
_entity.id
_entity.type
_entity.pdbx_description
1 polymer ?
#
loop_
_entity_poly.entity_id
_entity_poly.type
_entity_poly.pdbx_seq_one_letter_code
_entity_poly.pdbx_strand_id
1 'polypeptide(L)'
;MDKNVWSRLSGPVKVGLTFFLIAVVLSVVGILRNPDIPANPQSILIATAISGLTWGLIAWAIATAALDVEEEIEERDGAPLE
;
A
#
# COMPACT_ATOMS: atom_id res chain seq x y z
N MET A 1 4.18 -21.69 -2.80
CA MET A 1 3.72 -20.32 -2.51
C MET A 1 2.23 -20.30 -2.73
N ASP A 2 1.48 -20.44 -1.65
CA ASP A 2 0.07 -20.79 -1.64
C ASP A 2 -0.79 -19.69 -2.29
N LYS A 3 -1.36 -20.00 -3.45
CA LYS A 3 -2.24 -19.10 -4.23
C LYS A 3 -3.48 -18.64 -3.44
N ASN A 4 -3.73 -19.22 -2.27
CA ASN A 4 -4.91 -18.99 -1.44
C ASN A 4 -4.82 -17.74 -0.57
N VAL A 5 -3.61 -17.29 -0.20
CA VAL A 5 -3.43 -16.07 0.63
C VAL A 5 -3.82 -14.82 -0.15
N TRP A 6 -3.55 -14.80 -1.46
CA TRP A 6 -3.87 -13.68 -2.36
C TRP A 6 -5.36 -13.56 -2.71
N SER A 7 -6.12 -14.63 -2.53
CA SER A 7 -7.59 -14.64 -2.68
C SER A 7 -8.32 -14.26 -1.39
N ARG A 8 -7.65 -14.33 -0.23
CA ARG A 8 -8.18 -13.93 1.08
C ARG A 8 -7.76 -12.52 1.50
N LEU A 9 -6.82 -11.91 0.79
CA LEU A 9 -6.44 -10.51 1.03
C LEU A 9 -7.54 -9.60 0.50
N SER A 10 -8.20 -8.89 1.41
CA SER A 10 -9.21 -7.87 1.09
C SER A 10 -8.67 -6.85 0.07
N GLY A 11 -9.57 -6.29 -0.73
CA GLY A 11 -9.27 -5.23 -1.71
C GLY A 11 -8.27 -4.16 -1.23
N PRO A 12 -8.40 -3.61 -0.01
CA PRO A 12 -7.51 -2.56 0.48
C PRO A 12 -6.07 -3.02 0.65
N VAL A 13 -5.87 -4.27 1.06
CA VAL A 13 -4.52 -4.82 1.32
C VAL A 13 -3.75 -4.96 0.01
N LYS A 14 -4.42 -5.30 -1.10
CA LYS A 14 -3.80 -5.30 -2.44
C LYS A 14 -3.35 -3.90 -2.86
N VAL A 15 -4.17 -2.88 -2.58
CA VAL A 15 -3.84 -1.49 -2.90
C VAL A 15 -2.61 -1.04 -2.11
N GLY A 16 -2.62 -1.26 -0.79
CA GLY A 16 -1.49 -0.93 0.08
C GLY A 16 -0.19 -1.62 -0.33
N LEU A 17 -0.24 -2.91 -0.64
CA LEU A 17 0.94 -3.67 -1.06
C LEU A 17 1.50 -3.18 -2.41
N THR A 18 0.63 -2.77 -3.33
CA THR A 18 1.06 -2.23 -4.63
C THR A 18 1.83 -0.93 -4.46
N PHE A 19 1.31 0.00 -3.65
CA PHE A 19 1.99 1.26 -3.37
C PHE A 19 3.28 1.08 -2.57
N PHE A 20 3.31 0.12 -1.63
CA PHE A 20 4.53 -0.27 -0.93
C PHE A 20 5.63 -0.69 -1.93
N LEU A 21 5.31 -1.58 -2.88
CA LEU A 21 6.26 -2.06 -3.88
C LEU A 21 6.73 -0.94 -4.81
N ILE A 22 5.84 -0.06 -5.25
CA ILE A 22 6.19 1.09 -6.10
C ILE A 22 7.15 2.02 -5.36
N ALA A 23 6.85 2.36 -4.10
CA ALA A 23 7.69 3.22 -3.27
C ALA A 23 9.06 2.61 -3.02
N VAL A 24 9.12 1.29 -2.78
CA VAL A 24 10.38 0.53 -2.66
C VAL A 24 11.22 0.64 -3.92
N VAL A 25 10.63 0.38 -5.10
CA VAL A 25 11.33 0.45 -6.39
C VAL A 25 11.84 1.87 -6.65
N LEU A 26 11.00 2.89 -6.43
CA LEU A 26 11.39 4.29 -6.62
C LEU A 26 12.50 4.72 -5.66
N SER A 27 12.48 4.27 -4.39
CA SER A 27 13.56 4.54 -3.43
C SER A 27 14.89 3.93 -3.89
N VAL A 28 14.89 2.69 -4.38
CA VAL A 28 16.10 2.06 -4.92
C VAL A 28 16.62 2.81 -6.14
N VAL A 29 15.74 3.17 -7.08
CA VAL A 29 16.11 3.95 -8.28
C VAL A 29 16.68 5.32 -7.89
N GLY A 30 16.10 5.99 -6.89
CA GLY A 30 16.59 7.27 -6.38
C GLY A 30 18.01 7.17 -5.83
N ILE A 31 18.33 6.09 -5.11
CA ILE A 31 19.68 5.88 -4.56
C ILE A 31 20.67 5.59 -5.69
N LEU A 32 20.31 4.73 -6.65
CA LEU A 32 21.18 4.41 -7.79
C LEU A 32 21.48 5.64 -8.67
N ARG A 33 20.56 6.60 -8.74
CA ARG A 33 20.71 7.82 -9.55
C ARG A 33 21.59 8.88 -8.88
N ASN A 34 21.83 8.77 -7.57
CA ASN A 34 22.61 9.75 -6.80
C ASN A 34 23.92 9.12 -6.29
N PRO A 35 25.03 9.22 -7.03
CA PRO A 35 26.31 8.61 -6.67
C PRO A 35 26.95 9.22 -5.40
N ASP A 36 26.53 10.42 -5.00
CA ASP A 36 27.01 11.11 -3.80
C ASP A 36 26.42 10.55 -2.49
N ILE A 37 25.38 9.71 -2.56
CA ILE A 37 24.79 9.08 -1.38
C ILE A 37 25.63 7.84 -1.04
N PRO A 38 26.26 7.77 0.15
CA PRO A 38 26.96 6.56 0.57
C PRO A 38 25.96 5.40 0.61
N ALA A 39 26.05 4.54 -0.40
CA ALA A 39 25.16 3.40 -0.65
C ALA A 39 25.47 2.26 0.32
N ASN A 40 25.34 2.53 1.62
CA ASN A 40 25.40 1.52 2.66
C ASN A 40 24.11 0.69 2.60
N PRO A 41 24.18 -0.66 2.54
CA PRO A 41 23.00 -1.51 2.55
C PRO A 41 22.03 -1.20 3.69
N GLN A 42 22.52 -0.75 4.85
CA GLN A 42 21.66 -0.35 5.98
C GLN A 42 20.85 0.92 5.69
N SER A 43 21.44 1.94 5.06
CA SER A 43 20.72 3.18 4.73
C SER A 43 19.68 2.95 3.62
N ILE A 44 20.00 2.08 2.66
CA ILE A 44 19.06 1.65 1.61
C ILE A 44 17.87 0.95 2.24
N LEU A 45 18.12 0.00 3.16
CA LEU A 45 17.06 -0.76 3.80
C LEU A 45 16.15 0.16 4.62
N ILE A 46 16.71 1.07 5.41
CA ILE A 46 15.94 2.04 6.21
C ILE A 46 15.13 2.98 5.31
N ALA A 47 15.76 3.57 4.28
CA ALA A 47 15.10 4.51 3.37
C ALA A 47 13.92 3.84 2.64
N THR A 48 14.15 2.63 2.14
CA THR A 48 13.16 1.85 1.40
C THR A 48 12.05 1.34 2.32
N ALA A 49 12.39 0.91 3.54
CA ALA A 49 11.41 0.45 4.53
C ALA A 49 10.50 1.60 4.98
N ILE A 50 11.05 2.76 5.31
CA ILE A 50 10.25 3.93 5.71
C ILE A 50 9.37 4.37 4.54
N SER A 51 9.96 4.58 3.36
CA SER A 51 9.22 4.98 2.15
C SER A 51 8.10 4.00 1.81
N GLY A 52 8.43 2.70 1.73
CA GLY A 52 7.49 1.64 1.43
C GLY A 52 6.37 1.57 2.45
N LEU A 53 6.70 1.48 3.75
CA LEU A 53 5.71 1.34 4.81
C LEU A 53 4.81 2.57 4.89
N THR A 54 5.34 3.79 4.79
CA THR A 54 4.55 5.01 4.80
C THR A 54 3.55 5.05 3.65
N TRP A 55 4.01 4.88 2.40
CA TRP A 55 3.12 4.92 1.24
C TRP A 55 2.13 3.75 1.19
N GLY A 56 2.58 2.55 1.58
CA GLY A 56 1.74 1.36 1.64
C GLY A 56 0.64 1.45 2.69
N LEU A 57 0.95 1.94 3.90
CA LEU A 57 -0.03 2.13 4.96
C LEU A 57 -1.04 3.23 4.63
N ILE A 58 -0.58 4.35 4.06
CA ILE A 58 -1.47 5.43 3.64
C ILE A 58 -2.44 4.92 2.56
N ALA A 59 -1.93 4.26 1.52
CA ALA A 59 -2.76 3.73 0.44
C ALA A 59 -3.74 2.65 0.94
N TRP A 60 -3.31 1.80 1.87
CA TRP A 60 -4.18 0.83 2.54
C TRP A 60 -5.30 1.52 3.30
N ALA A 61 -4.98 2.51 4.14
CA ALA A 61 -5.97 3.22 4.95
C ALA A 61 -7.01 3.95 4.09
N ILE A 62 -6.57 4.60 3.01
CA ILE A 62 -7.48 5.26 2.06
C ILE A 62 -8.39 4.23 1.39
N ALA A 63 -7.86 3.09 0.95
CA ALA A 63 -8.66 2.06 0.32
C ALA A 63 -9.64 1.41 1.30
N THR A 64 -9.27 1.24 2.58
CA THR A 64 -10.18 0.77 3.62
C THR A 64 -11.30 1.77 3.84
N ALA A 65 -10.98 3.06 3.99
CA ALA A 65 -11.99 4.10 4.16
C ALA A 65 -12.93 4.21 2.94
N ALA A 66 -12.42 4.01 1.73
CA ALA A 66 -13.25 3.97 0.53
C ALA A 66 -14.23 2.78 0.54
N LEU A 67 -13.77 1.59 0.94
CA LEU A 67 -14.64 0.42 1.06
C LEU A 67 -15.68 0.57 2.16
N ASP A 68 -15.31 1.14 3.31
CA ASP A 68 -16.25 1.38 4.41
C ASP A 68 -17.40 2.30 3.94
N VAL A 69 -17.10 3.30 3.09
CA VAL A 69 -18.09 4.19 2.49
C VAL A 69 -18.96 3.48 1.44
N GLU A 70 -18.36 2.61 0.63
CA GLU A 70 -19.12 1.80 -0.35
C GLU A 70 -20.14 0.88 0.34
N GLU A 71 -19.73 0.22 1.42
CA GLU A 71 -20.61 -0.65 2.23
C GLU A 71 -21.74 0.15 2.91
N GLU A 72 -21.45 1.35 3.44
CA GLU A 72 -22.47 2.23 4.03
C GLU A 72 -23.50 2.70 2.99
N ILE A 73 -23.08 2.99 1.76
CA ILE A 73 -24.00 3.37 0.68
C ILE A 73 -24.90 2.20 0.27
N GLU A 74 -24.33 1.00 0.12
CA GLU A 74 -25.10 -0.21 -0.21
C GLU A 74 -26.15 -0.54 0.86
N GLU A 75 -25.81 -0.38 2.15
CA GLU A 75 -26.76 -0.57 3.25
C GLU A 75 -27.89 0.47 3.22
N ARG A 76 -27.58 1.74 2.91
CA ARG A 76 -28.59 2.81 2.78
C ARG A 76 -29.51 2.63 1.58
N ASP A 77 -28.99 2.19 0.43
CA ASP A 77 -29.78 1.96 -0.78
C ASP A 77 -30.60 0.66 -0.72
N GLY A 78 -30.14 -0.34 0.05
CA GLY A 78 -30.85 -1.60 0.31
C GLY A 78 -31.94 -1.52 1.38
N ALA A 79 -31.98 -0.45 2.18
CA ALA A 79 -33.00 -0.23 3.19
C ALA A 79 -34.34 0.17 2.53
N PRO A 80 -35.48 -0.50 2.84
CA PRO A 80 -36.77 -0.09 2.33
C PRO A 80 -37.10 1.32 2.86
N LEU A 81 -37.48 2.22 1.95
CA LEU A 81 -38.04 3.53 2.30
C LEU A 81 -39.37 3.31 3.04
N GLU A 82 -39.36 3.36 4.38
CA GLU A 82 -40.59 3.57 5.17
C GLU A 82 -41.19 4.96 4.93
#